data_AF-A0AAV0AFZ9-F1
#
_entry.id   AF-A0AAV0AFZ9-F1
#
_cell.length_a   1.000
_cell.length_b   1.000
_cell.length_c   1.000
_cell.angle_alpha   90.00
_cell.angle_beta   90.00
_cell.angle_gamma   90.00
#
_symmetry.space_group_name_H-M   'P 1'
#
loop_
_entity.id
_entity.type
_entity.pdbx_description
1 polymer ?
#
loop_
_entity_poly.entity_id
_entity_poly.type
_entity_poly.pdbx_seq_one_letter_code
_entity_poly.pdbx_strand_id
1 'polypeptide(L)' 'FNEDEVKVIFLLGGPGAGKGTQCSRLVENHRFAHLSAGDLLRREQDNPSSKVGTMIKEYIRDGRIVPMD' A
#
# COMPACT_ATOMS: atom_id res chain seq x y z
N PHE A 1 -10.50 20.14 3.55
CA PHE A 1 -10.64 18.74 3.98
C PHE A 1 -11.04 18.78 5.45
N ASN A 2 -12.18 18.20 5.82
CA ASN A 2 -12.60 18.05 7.21
C ASN A 2 -12.10 16.69 7.69
N GLU A 3 -11.27 16.64 8.73
CA GLU A 3 -10.69 15.37 9.24
C GLU A 3 -11.77 14.44 9.80
N ASP A 4 -12.84 15.00 10.38
CA ASP A 4 -13.96 14.24 10.93
C ASP A 4 -14.82 13.53 9.87
N GLU A 5 -14.63 13.88 8.58
CA GLU A 5 -15.36 13.29 7.46
C GLU A 5 -14.57 12.21 6.71
N VAL A 6 -13.28 12.03 7.03
CA VAL A 6 -12.43 11.05 6.33
C VAL A 6 -12.52 9.68 6.98
N LYS A 7 -13.05 8.70 6.23
CA LYS A 7 -13.13 7.31 6.66
C LYS A 7 -11.97 6.51 6.07
N VAL A 8 -11.13 5.94 6.94
CA VAL A 8 -10.04 5.04 6.55
C VAL A 8 -10.40 3.61 6.93
N ILE A 9 -10.23 2.68 6.00
CA ILE A 9 -10.48 1.25 6.22
C ILE A 9 -9.19 0.48 5.93
N PHE A 10 -8.71 -0.28 6.91
CA PHE A 10 -7.58 -1.19 6.72
C PHE A 10 -8.07 -2.57 6.25
N LEU A 11 -7.74 -2.93 5.02
CA LEU A 11 -7.98 -4.27 4.48
C LEU A 11 -6.73 -5.15 4.69
N LEU A 12 -6.83 -6.11 5.60
CA LEU A 12 -5.76 -7.04 5.96
C LEU A 12 -6.01 -8.45 5.40
N GLY A 13 -4.94 -9.22 5.26
CA GLY A 13 -4.98 -10.60 4.76
C GLY A 13 -3.66 -11.02 4.12
N GLY A 14 -3.40 -12.33 4.06
CA GLY A 14 -2.17 -12.89 3.51
C GLY A 14 -1.94 -12.56 2.02
N PRO A 15 -0.74 -12.85 1.49
CA PRO A 15 -0.48 -12.79 0.04
C PRO A 15 -1.51 -13.63 -0.73
N GLY A 16 -2.03 -13.09 -1.84
CA GLY A 16 -3.04 -13.80 -2.66
C GLY A 16 -4.47 -13.83 -2.11
N ALA A 17 -4.75 -13.31 -0.90
CA ALA A 17 -6.09 -13.34 -0.28
C ALA A 17 -7.17 -12.48 -0.99
N GLY A 18 -6.86 -11.86 -2.13
CA GLY A 18 -7.86 -11.09 -2.91
C GLY A 18 -8.13 -9.66 -2.44
N LYS A 19 -7.28 -9.09 -1.57
CA LYS A 19 -7.44 -7.70 -1.07
C LYS A 19 -7.62 -6.68 -2.19
N GLY A 20 -6.75 -6.72 -3.21
CA GLY A 20 -6.83 -5.80 -4.36
C GLY A 20 -8.17 -5.90 -5.10
N THR A 21 -8.67 -7.13 -5.30
CA THR A 21 -9.99 -7.37 -5.91
C THR A 21 -11.13 -6.76 -5.09
N GLN A 22 -11.10 -6.88 -3.76
CA GLN A 22 -12.12 -6.26 -2.91
C GLN A 22 -11.98 -4.74 -2.85
N CYS A 23 -10.75 -4.21 -2.83
CA CYS A 23 -10.52 -2.77 -2.92
C CYS A 23 -11.08 -2.17 -4.22
N SER A 24 -10.91 -2.83 -5.37
CA SER A 24 -11.48 -2.36 -6.64
C SER A 24 -13.01 -2.22 -6.57
N ARG A 25 -13.70 -3.18 -5.93
CA ARG A 25 -15.15 -3.10 -5.72
C ARG A 25 -15.55 -1.94 -4.79
N LEU A 26 -14.74 -1.63 -3.77
CA LEU A 26 -14.97 -0.47 -2.90
C LEU A 26 -14.78 0.86 -3.64
N VAL A 27 -13.82 0.93 -4.55
CA VAL A 27 -13.61 2.09 -5.43
C VAL A 27 -14.83 2.28 -6.32
N GLU A 28 -15.25 1.22 -7.02
CA GLU A 28 -16.37 1.26 -7.99
C GLU A 28 -17.71 1.58 -7.32
N ASN A 29 -18.04 0.90 -6.22
CA ASN A 29 -19.39 0.96 -5.64
C ASN A 29 -19.55 2.03 -4.55
N HIS A 30 -18.45 2.45 -3.92
CA HIS A 30 -18.49 3.30 -2.73
C HIS A 30 -17.59 4.53 -2.81
N ARG A 31 -16.97 4.80 -3.97
CA ARG A 31 -16.14 5.99 -4.24
C ARG A 31 -14.96 6.15 -3.28
N PHE A 32 -14.44 5.04 -2.77
CA PHE A 32 -13.20 5.06 -1.98
C PHE A 32 -11.99 5.28 -2.89
N ALA A 33 -10.92 5.82 -2.31
CA ALA A 33 -9.59 5.74 -2.90
C ALA A 33 -8.90 4.47 -2.39
N HIS A 34 -8.27 3.71 -3.30
CA HIS A 34 -7.47 2.55 -2.94
C HIS A 34 -6.00 2.92 -2.77
N LEU A 35 -5.49 2.79 -1.55
CA LEU A 35 -4.08 2.96 -1.22
C LEU A 35 -3.47 1.61 -0.83
N SER A 36 -2.64 1.06 -1.72
CA SER A 36 -1.91 -0.19 -1.49
C SER A 36 -0.51 0.14 -1.00
N ALA A 37 -0.24 -0.05 0.30
CA ALA A 37 1.08 0.17 0.88
C ALA A 37 2.17 -0.61 0.13
N GLY A 38 1.88 -1.85 -0.26
CA GLY A 38 2.80 -2.66 -1.06
C GLY A 38 3.10 -2.05 -2.43
N ASP A 39 2.10 -1.50 -3.13
CA ASP A 39 2.34 -0.87 -4.44
C ASP A 39 3.10 0.45 -4.31
N LEU A 40 2.81 1.22 -3.27
CA LEU A 40 3.53 2.47 -2.98
C LEU A 40 5.00 2.18 -2.69
N LEU A 41 5.30 1.18 -1.86
CA LEU A 41 6.66 0.74 -1.58
C LEU A 41 7.35 0.19 -2.84
N ARG A 42 6.65 -0.62 -3.65
CA ARG A 42 7.19 -1.12 -4.93
C ARG A 42 7.53 0.01 -5.91
N ARG A 43 6.71 1.07 -5.96
CA ARG A 43 7.02 2.25 -6.77
C ARG A 43 8.23 3.00 -6.24
N GLU A 44 8.34 3.13 -4.92
CA GLU A 44 9.44 3.86 -4.29
C GLU A 44 10.79 3.14 -4.44
N GLN A 45 10.83 1.80 -4.39
CA GLN A 45 12.08 1.06 -4.68
C GLN A 45 12.55 1.21 -6.14
N ASP A 46 11.63 1.44 -7.07
CA ASP A 46 11.93 1.56 -8.49
C ASP A 46 12.22 3.02 -8.90
N ASN A 47 12.07 3.97 -7.96
CA ASN A 47 12.38 5.38 -8.16
C ASN A 47 13.91 5.61 -8.11
N PRO A 48 14.55 6.02 -9.23
CA PRO A 48 16.00 6.20 -9.28
C PRO A 48 16.53 7.32 -8.37
N SER A 49 15.66 8.25 -7.98
CA SER A 49 15.99 9.36 -7.08
C SER A 49 15.80 9.01 -5.60
N SER A 50 15.28 7.81 -5.30
CA SER A 50 14.98 7.41 -3.93
C SER A 50 16.26 7.14 -3.15
N LYS A 51 16.36 7.75 -1.96
CA LYS A 51 17.43 7.48 -1.00
C LYS A 51 17.21 6.16 -0.24
N VAL A 52 15.99 5.64 -0.26
CA VAL A 52 15.56 4.47 0.51
C VAL A 52 15.18 3.27 -0.37
N GLY A 53 15.22 3.43 -1.70
CA GLY A 53 14.72 2.40 -2.62
C GLY A 53 15.43 1.06 -2.50
N THR A 54 16.75 1.04 -2.31
CA THR A 54 17.52 -0.20 -2.07
C THR A 54 17.09 -0.89 -0.78
N MET A 55 16.87 -0.14 0.31
CA MET A 55 16.39 -0.69 1.58
C MET A 55 15.00 -1.32 1.40
N ILE A 56 14.07 -0.61 0.77
CA ILE A 56 12.73 -1.14 0.50
C ILE A 56 12.80 -2.44 -0.28
N LYS A 57 13.65 -2.50 -1.32
CA LYS A 57 13.83 -3.70 -2.15
C LYS A 57 14.32 -4.90 -1.36
N GLU A 58 15.28 -4.71 -0.45
CA GLU A 58 15.80 -5.79 0.40
C GLU A 58 14.73 -6.32 1.35
N TYR A 59 14.01 -5.44 2.03
CA TYR A 59 12.95 -5.85 2.96
C TYR A 59 11.80 -6.57 2.27
N ILE A 60 11.34 -6.07 1.12
CA ILE A 60 10.30 -6.73 0.32
C ILE A 60 10.76 -8.11 -0.15
N ARG A 61 11.98 -8.22 -0.68
CA ARG A 61 12.54 -9.50 -1.15
C ARG A 61 12.61 -10.53 -0.03
N ASP A 62 12.98 -10.11 1.18
CA ASP A 62 13.14 -10.98 2.34
C ASP A 62 11.80 -11.23 3.08
N GLY A 63 10.68 -10.69 2.59
CA GLY A 63 9.37 -10.82 3.24
C GLY A 63 9.26 -10.09 4.59
N ARG A 64 10.13 -9.10 4.83
CA ARG A 64 10.17 -8.31 6.06
C ARG A 64 9.35 -7.03 5.93
N ILE A 65 8.89 -6.50 7.07
CA ILE A 65 8.18 -5.22 7.14
C ILE A 65 9.19 -4.08 6.99
N VAL A 66 8.94 -3.17 6.04
CA VAL A 66 9.73 -1.95 5.88
C VAL A 66 9.54 -1.06 7.12
N PRO A 67 10.62 -0.55 7.75
CA PRO A 67 10.54 0.29 8.94
C PRO A 67 9.82 1.63 8.67
N MET A 68 9.23 2.22 9.72
CA MET A 68 8.43 3.46 9.63
C MET A 68 9.18 4.74 10.06
N ASP A 69 10.45 4.64 10.46
CA ASP A 69 11.25 5.74 11.03
C ASP A 69 12.14 6.45 10.00
#